data_AF-A0A1Y4CBD3-F1
#
_entry.id   AF-A0A1Y4CBD3-F1
#
_cell.length_a   1.000
_cell.length_b   1.000
_cell.length_c   1.000
_cell.angle_alpha   90.00
_cell.angle_beta   90.00
_cell.angle_gamma   90.00
#
_symmetry.space_group_name_H-M   'P 1'
#
loop_
_entity.id
_entity.type
_entity.pdbx_description
1 polymer ?
#
loop_
_entity_poly.entity_id
_entity_poly.type
_entity_poly.pdbx_seq_one_letter_code
_entity_poly.pdbx_strand_id
1 'polypeptide(L)' 'MDTKILRQKILDLAIRGKLVPQDPNDEPASILLERIKAEKERLIKEGKIKRSKKSAKTSDTPHY' A
#
# COMPACT_ATOMS: atom_id res chain seq x y z
N MET A 1 -29.52 -8.22 -20.96
CA MET A 1 -28.21 -7.86 -20.38
C MET A 1 -27.95 -8.75 -19.17
N ASP A 2 -26.78 -9.37 -19.09
CA ASP A 2 -26.41 -10.20 -17.94
C ASP A 2 -25.93 -9.31 -16.78
N THR A 3 -26.85 -8.99 -15.87
CA THR A 3 -26.60 -8.06 -14.75
C THR A 3 -25.66 -8.66 -13.70
N LYS A 4 -25.48 -9.98 -13.66
CA LYS A 4 -24.57 -10.66 -12.73
C LYS A 4 -23.11 -10.41 -13.09
N ILE A 5 -22.79 -10.49 -14.38
CA ILE A 5 -21.43 -10.21 -14.90
C ILE A 5 -21.04 -8.75 -14.62
N LEU A 6 -21.98 -7.80 -14.82
CA LEU A 6 -21.73 -6.39 -14.54
C LEU A 6 -21.42 -6.14 -13.06
N ARG A 7 -22.21 -6.69 -12.15
CA ARG A 7 -21.98 -6.57 -10.69
C ARG A 7 -20.64 -7.16 -10.28
N GLN A 8 -20.27 -8.32 -10.82
CA GLN A 8 -18.98 -8.95 -10.54
C GLN A 8 -17.81 -8.08 -11.00
N LYS A 9 -17.93 -7.45 -12.18
CA LYS A 9 -16.91 -6.56 -12.73
C LYS A 9 -16.77 -5.26 -11.91
N ILE A 10 -17.88 -4.69 -11.45
CA ILE A 10 -17.86 -3.51 -10.57
C ILE A 10 -17.19 -3.86 -9.23
N LEU A 11 -17.51 -5.02 -8.65
CA LEU A 11 -16.90 -5.48 -7.41
C LEU A 11 -15.37 -5.67 -7.54
N ASP A 12 -14.91 -6.31 -8.62
CA ASP A 12 -13.47 -6.47 -8.90
C ASP A 12 -12.75 -5.11 -9.02
N LEU A 13 -13.37 -4.15 -9.72
CA LEU A 13 -12.83 -2.79 -9.81
C LEU A 13 -12.80 -2.07 -8.46
N ALA A 14 -13.82 -2.28 -7.62
CA ALA A 14 -13.90 -1.73 -6.27
C ALA A 14 -12.77 -2.24 -5.38
N ILE A 15 -12.56 -3.56 -5.37
CA ILE A 15 -11.51 -4.21 -4.58
C ILE A 15 -10.12 -3.74 -5.01
N ARG A 16 -9.93 -3.47 -6.31
CA ARG A 16 -8.67 -2.94 -6.86
C ARG A 16 -8.51 -1.43 -6.69
N GLY A 17 -9.49 -0.72 -6.13
CA GLY A 17 -9.46 0.73 -5.97
C GLY A 17 -9.60 1.53 -7.28
N LYS A 18 -10.09 0.91 -8.37
CA LYS A 18 -10.15 1.50 -9.72
C LYS A 18 -11.49 2.18 -10.04
N LEU A 19 -12.35 2.40 -9.05
CA LEU A 19 -13.64 3.06 -9.25
C LEU A 19 -13.53 4.57 -9.42
N VAL A 20 -12.38 5.15 -9.10
CA VAL A 20 -12.10 6.59 -9.18
C VAL A 20 -10.88 6.80 -10.08
N PRO A 21 -10.86 7.84 -10.94
CA PRO A 21 -9.69 8.19 -11.73
C PRO A 21 -8.45 8.28 -10.86
N GLN A 22 -7.36 7.66 -11.31
CA GLN A 22 -6.06 7.73 -10.65
C GLN A 22 -5.29 8.90 -11.23
N ASP A 23 -4.57 9.66 -10.42
CA ASP A 23 -3.67 10.70 -10.92
C ASP A 23 -2.33 10.02 -11.29
N PRO A 24 -1.87 10.09 -12.55
CA PRO A 24 -0.56 9.55 -12.93
C PRO A 24 0.61 10.25 -12.23
N ASN A 25 0.39 11.43 -11.65
CA ASN A 25 1.37 12.18 -10.87
C ASN A 25 1.34 11.83 -9.37
N ASP A 26 0.45 10.92 -8.93
CA ASP A 26 0.42 10.47 -7.55
C ASP A 26 1.78 9.89 -7.15
N GLU A 27 2.24 10.28 -5.97
CA GLU A 27 3.50 9.78 -5.43
C GLU A 27 3.43 8.25 -5.23
N PRO A 28 4.36 7.47 -5.79
CA PRO A 28 4.36 6.04 -5.57
C PRO A 28 4.67 5.76 -4.09
N ALA A 29 3.99 4.74 -3.53
CA ALA A 29 4.13 4.37 -2.13
C ALA A 29 5.58 4.11 -1.70
N SER A 30 6.48 3.76 -2.63
CA SER A 30 7.92 3.63 -2.41
C SER A 30 8.55 4.87 -1.79
N ILE A 31 8.18 6.07 -2.24
CA ILE A 31 8.75 7.32 -1.74
C ILE A 31 8.31 7.57 -0.29
N LEU A 32 7.03 7.33 0.02
CA LEU A 32 6.53 7.40 1.38
C LEU A 32 7.26 6.38 2.29
N LEU A 33 7.47 5.15 1.82
CA LEU A 33 8.20 4.13 2.56
C LEU A 33 9.66 4.52 2.83
N GLU A 34 10.33 5.20 1.89
CA GLU A 34 11.67 5.74 2.08
C GLU A 34 11.69 6.82 3.17
N ARG A 35 10.75 7.77 3.13
CA ARG A 35 10.60 8.80 4.17
C ARG A 35 10.37 8.18 5.55
N ILE A 36 9.50 7.17 5.64
CA ILE A 36 9.22 6.45 6.89
C ILE A 36 10.48 5.74 7.41
N LYS A 37 11.29 5.12 6.53
CA LYS A 37 12.54 4.48 6.93
C LYS A 37 13.54 5.49 7.50
N ALA A 38 13.75 6.61 6.81
CA ALA A 38 14.67 7.66 7.26
C ALA A 38 14.23 8.25 8.61
N GLU A 39 12.95 8.56 8.76
CA GLU A 39 12.40 9.08 10.02
C GLU A 39 12.52 8.07 11.15
N LYS A 40 12.24 6.79 10.88
CA LYS A 40 12.40 5.71 11.85
C LYS A 40 13.86 5.59 12.32
N GLU A 41 14.82 5.73 11.42
CA GLU A 41 16.25 5.72 11.78
C GLU A 41 16.63 6.91 12.67
N ARG A 42 16.11 8.10 12.36
CA ARG A 42 16.28 9.30 13.20
C ARG A 42 15.74 9.08 14.61
N LEU A 43 14.51 8.60 14.74
CA LEU A 43 13.87 8.35 16.04
C LEU A 43 14.57 7.24 16.84
N ILE A 44 15.14 6.23 16.17
CA ILE A 44 15.98 5.21 16.82
C ILE A 44 17.25 5.86 17.38
N LYS A 45 17.90 6.74 16.61
CA LYS A 45 19.10 7.47 17.05
C LYS A 45 18.81 8.39 18.23
N GLU A 46 17.64 9.02 18.23
CA GLU A 46 17.15 9.85 19.34
C GLU A 46 16.67 9.05 20.56
N GLY A 47 16.64 7.71 20.48
CA GLY A 47 16.20 6.84 21.58
C GLY A 47 14.70 6.84 21.85
N LYS A 48 13.90 7.52 21.02
CA LYS A 48 12.44 7.63 21.16
C LYS A 48 11.72 6.32 20.83
N ILE A 49 12.29 5.49 19.95
CA ILE A 49 11.74 4.20 19.56
C ILE A 49 12.81 3.11 19.56
N LYS A 50 12.44 1.89 19.96
CA LYS A 50 13.32 0.72 19.89
C LYS A 50 13.39 0.18 18.46
N ARG A 51 14.57 -0.25 18.03
CA ARG A 51 14.75 -0.92 16.74
C ARG A 51 13.99 -2.25 16.74
N SER A 52 12.89 -2.30 16.00
CA SER A 52 12.12 -3.54 15.80
C SER A 52 12.97 -4.56 15.04
N LYS A 53 12.90 -5.85 15.43
CA LYS A 53 13.45 -6.95 14.62
C LYS A 53 12.84 -6.88 13.22
N LYS A 54 13.62 -7.18 12.17
CA LYS A 54 13.11 -7.26 10.79
C LYS A 54 11.96 -8.28 10.79
N SER A 55 10.72 -7.81 10.71
CA SER A 55 9.58 -8.69 10.45
C SER A 55 9.80 -9.31 9.08
N ALA A 56 9.51 -10.62 8.98
CA ALA A 56 9.70 -11.40 7.76
C ALA A 56 9.11 -10.66 6.57
N LYS A 57 9.79 -10.78 5.42
CA LYS A 57 9.36 -10.23 4.13
C LYS A 57 7.88 -10.58 3.96
N THR A 58 6.99 -9.61 4.07
CA THR A 58 5.67 -9.74 3.46
C THR A 58 5.98 -9.78 1.98
N SER A 59 5.99 -10.97 1.40
CA SER A 59 5.97 -11.10 -0.05
C SER A 59 4.81 -10.23 -0.53
N ASP A 60 5.04 -9.43 -1.57
CA ASP A 60 3.99 -8.76 -2.33
C ASP A 60 3.12 -9.82 -3.05
N THR A 61 2.59 -10.78 -2.30
CA THR A 61 1.60 -11.73 -2.75
C THR A 61 0.28 -10.98 -2.66
N PRO A 62 -0.36 -10.64 -3.79
CA PRO A 62 -1.69 -10.06 -3.74
C PRO A 62 -2.62 -11.09 -3.09
N HIS A 63 -3.09 -10.80 -1.89
CA HIS A 63 -4.15 -11.56 -1.26
C HIS A 63 -5.47 -11.17 -1.96
N TYR A 64 -5.83 -11.96 -2.97
CA TYR A 64 -7.16 -12.00 -3.57
C TYR A 64 -7.73 -13.41 -3.43
#